data_AF-A0A844E875-F1
#
_entry.id   AF-A0A844E875-F1
#
_cell.length_a   1.000
_cell.length_b   1.000
_cell.length_c   1.000
_cell.angle_alpha   90.00
_cell.angle_beta   90.00
_cell.angle_gamma   90.00
#
_symmetry.space_group_name_H-M   'P 1'
#
loop_
_entity.id
_entity.type
_entity.pdbx_description
1 polymer ?
#
loop_
_entity_poly.entity_id
_entity_poly.type
_entity_poly.pdbx_seq_one_letter_code
_entity_poly.pdbx_strand_id
1 'polypeptide(L)'
;MNKTNVKTKPSTTHRHDTPNNKTHIIKFRVTETEKMELQCTAKLLHLSLSTLIRRALHNAKIERTVVVAGGGEETLTAVSTLLAQCSRVGGNLNQLARHFNSGGADTEQLRAKLLDELADLTAFRLNAEKILGELYGNAQAYRL
;
A
#
# COMPACT_ATOMS: atom_id res chain seq x y z
N MET A 1 -42.13 -42.90 -56.63
CA MET A 1 -40.82 -42.55 -56.01
C MET A 1 -41.00 -41.25 -55.24
N ASN A 2 -41.21 -41.35 -53.93
CA ASN A 2 -41.55 -40.20 -53.09
C ASN A 2 -40.28 -39.53 -52.59
N LYS A 3 -40.06 -38.27 -52.97
CA LYS A 3 -38.95 -37.44 -52.50
C LYS A 3 -39.28 -36.95 -51.09
N THR A 4 -38.55 -37.44 -50.10
CA THR A 4 -38.59 -36.96 -48.72
C THR A 4 -37.97 -35.56 -48.66
N ASN A 5 -38.81 -34.60 -48.27
CA ASN A 5 -38.45 -33.20 -48.08
C ASN A 5 -37.75 -33.06 -46.71
N VAL A 6 -36.42 -33.13 -46.68
CA VAL A 6 -35.65 -32.93 -45.44
C VAL A 6 -35.59 -31.44 -45.14
N LYS A 7 -36.43 -31.01 -44.21
CA LYS A 7 -36.44 -29.67 -43.63
C LYS A 7 -35.10 -29.43 -42.92
N THR A 8 -34.25 -28.58 -43.48
CA THR A 8 -32.99 -28.16 -42.86
C THR A 8 -33.28 -27.45 -41.54
N LYS A 9 -32.75 -27.98 -40.43
CA LYS A 9 -32.83 -27.32 -39.11
C LYS A 9 -32.13 -25.97 -39.20
N PRO A 10 -32.71 -24.88 -38.66
CA PRO A 10 -32.02 -23.60 -38.61
C PRO A 10 -30.75 -23.75 -37.78
N SER A 11 -29.60 -23.45 -38.39
CA SER A 11 -28.33 -23.31 -37.70
C SER A 11 -28.44 -22.11 -36.76
N THR A 12 -28.72 -22.38 -35.48
CA THR A 12 -28.58 -21.38 -34.41
C THR A 12 -27.09 -21.11 -34.25
N THR A 13 -26.59 -20.17 -35.05
CA THR A 13 -25.25 -19.62 -34.89
C THR A 13 -25.24 -18.76 -33.63
N HIS A 14 -25.11 -19.41 -32.47
CA HIS A 14 -24.63 -18.75 -31.26
C HIS A 14 -23.18 -18.33 -31.54
N ARG A 15 -23.02 -17.16 -32.17
CA ARG A 15 -21.72 -16.54 -32.37
C ARG A 15 -21.22 -16.15 -30.99
N HIS A 16 -20.25 -16.90 -30.48
CA HIS A 16 -19.53 -16.50 -29.28
C HIS A 16 -18.75 -15.23 -29.60
N ASP A 17 -18.88 -14.19 -28.76
CA ASP A 17 -18.07 -12.96 -28.78
C ASP A 17 -16.61 -13.22 -28.40
N THR A 18 -15.97 -14.17 -29.08
CA THR A 18 -14.58 -14.53 -28.88
C THR A 18 -13.83 -14.21 -30.16
N PRO A 19 -13.13 -13.06 -30.22
CA PRO A 19 -12.26 -12.75 -31.34
C PRO A 19 -11.27 -13.89 -31.58
N ASN A 20 -11.08 -14.28 -32.84
CA ASN A 20 -10.25 -15.41 -33.29
C ASN A 20 -8.73 -15.21 -33.05
N ASN A 21 -8.34 -14.22 -32.26
CA ASN A 21 -6.94 -13.91 -31.96
C ASN A 21 -6.48 -14.44 -30.58
N LYS A 22 -7.35 -15.14 -29.84
CA LYS A 22 -7.05 -15.67 -28.50
C LYS A 22 -6.53 -17.11 -28.61
N THR A 23 -5.21 -17.26 -28.61
CA THR A 23 -4.52 -18.52 -28.92
C THR A 23 -4.10 -19.34 -27.68
N HIS A 24 -4.00 -18.72 -26.51
CA HIS A 24 -3.49 -19.36 -25.30
C HIS A 24 -4.62 -19.79 -24.36
N ILE A 25 -4.50 -21.00 -23.80
CA ILE A 25 -5.48 -21.59 -22.89
C ILE A 25 -4.95 -21.52 -21.46
N ILE A 26 -5.74 -20.94 -20.56
CA ILE A 26 -5.48 -20.94 -19.10
C ILE A 26 -6.47 -21.91 -18.46
N LYS A 27 -5.99 -22.84 -17.63
CA LYS A 27 -6.82 -23.82 -16.90
C LYS A 27 -6.56 -23.69 -15.40
N PHE A 28 -7.61 -23.77 -14.60
CA PHE A 28 -7.54 -23.83 -13.14
C PHE A 28 -8.58 -24.83 -12.63
N ARG A 29 -8.35 -25.38 -11.44
CA ARG A 29 -9.31 -26.27 -10.77
C ARG A 29 -10.28 -25.42 -9.96
N VAL A 30 -11.54 -25.83 -9.95
CA VAL A 30 -12.62 -25.25 -9.14
C VAL A 30 -13.35 -26.37 -8.42
N THR A 31 -13.89 -26.06 -7.25
CA THR A 31 -14.88 -26.87 -6.55
C THR A 31 -16.22 -26.85 -7.30
N GLU A 32 -17.12 -27.77 -6.94
CA GLU A 32 -18.46 -27.82 -7.55
C GLU A 32 -19.25 -26.55 -7.25
N THR A 33 -19.15 -26.01 -6.03
CA THR A 33 -19.82 -24.78 -5.61
C THR A 33 -19.36 -23.57 -6.43
N GLU A 34 -18.05 -23.36 -6.55
CA GLU A 34 -17.49 -22.26 -7.35
C GLU A 34 -17.92 -22.34 -8.81
N LYS A 35 -17.94 -23.55 -9.38
CA LYS A 35 -18.40 -23.77 -10.75
C LYS A 35 -19.87 -23.40 -10.92
N MET A 36 -20.72 -23.78 -9.97
CA MET A 36 -22.15 -23.45 -9.98
C MET A 36 -22.40 -21.94 -9.90
N GLU A 37 -21.68 -21.23 -9.03
CA GLU A 37 -21.78 -19.78 -8.88
C GLU A 37 -21.36 -19.04 -10.15
N LEU A 38 -20.24 -19.43 -10.75
CA LEU A 38 -19.76 -18.83 -11.99
C LEU A 38 -20.73 -19.06 -13.16
N GLN A 39 -21.34 -20.26 -13.24
CA GLN A 39 -22.34 -20.56 -14.26
C GLN A 39 -23.64 -19.77 -14.06
N CYS A 40 -24.09 -19.62 -12.81
CA CYS A 40 -25.27 -18.83 -12.48
C CYS A 40 -25.07 -17.36 -12.88
N THR A 41 -23.93 -16.79 -12.49
CA THR A 41 -23.54 -15.41 -12.81
C THR A 41 -23.44 -15.19 -14.32
N ALA A 42 -22.83 -16.12 -15.04
CA ALA A 42 -22.72 -16.05 -16.50
C ALA A 42 -24.09 -16.08 -17.20
N LYS A 43 -25.01 -16.94 -16.73
CA LYS A 43 -26.39 -17.02 -17.26
C LYS A 43 -27.17 -15.73 -17.00
N LEU A 44 -27.07 -15.18 -15.79
CA LEU A 44 -27.76 -13.95 -15.39
C LEU A 44 -27.31 -12.76 -16.24
N LEU A 45 -26.02 -12.68 -16.55
CA LEU A 45 -25.43 -11.60 -17.35
C LEU A 45 -25.47 -11.85 -18.86
N HIS A 46 -26.04 -12.98 -19.31
CA HIS A 46 -26.04 -13.43 -20.71
C HIS A 46 -24.64 -13.48 -21.36
N LEU A 47 -23.63 -13.87 -20.58
CA LEU A 47 -22.24 -13.98 -21.03
C LEU A 47 -21.79 -15.44 -21.07
N SER A 48 -20.81 -15.74 -21.92
CA SER A 48 -20.05 -16.98 -21.80
C SER A 48 -19.17 -16.94 -20.54
N LEU A 49 -18.89 -18.11 -19.95
CA LEU A 49 -17.98 -18.23 -18.80
C LEU A 49 -16.62 -17.58 -19.09
N SER A 50 -16.09 -17.81 -20.28
CA SER A 50 -14.83 -17.24 -20.76
C SER A 50 -14.86 -15.71 -20.86
N THR A 51 -16.01 -15.13 -21.20
CA THR A 51 -16.19 -13.67 -21.27
C THR A 51 -16.32 -13.09 -19.87
N LEU A 52 -17.07 -13.74 -18.98
CA LEU A 52 -17.22 -13.33 -17.59
C LEU A 52 -15.86 -13.28 -16.89
N ILE A 53 -15.10 -14.38 -16.91
CA ILE A 53 -13.78 -14.46 -16.27
C ILE A 53 -12.81 -13.44 -16.86
N ARG A 54 -12.85 -13.22 -18.17
CA ARG A 54 -11.98 -12.24 -18.82
C ARG A 54 -12.31 -10.81 -18.40
N ARG A 55 -13.59 -10.44 -18.36
CA ARG A 55 -14.02 -9.12 -17.86
C ARG A 55 -13.71 -8.99 -16.38
N ALA A 56 -13.93 -10.03 -15.59
CA ALA A 56 -13.54 -10.06 -14.18
C ALA A 56 -12.04 -9.85 -14.04
N LEU A 57 -11.17 -10.51 -14.79
CA LEU A 57 -9.71 -10.33 -14.65
C LEU A 57 -9.17 -9.01 -15.23
N HIS A 58 -9.77 -8.48 -16.29
CA HIS A 58 -9.36 -7.19 -16.87
C HIS A 58 -9.95 -5.98 -16.14
N ASN A 59 -11.15 -6.10 -15.60
CA ASN A 59 -11.83 -5.02 -14.88
C ASN A 59 -11.66 -5.13 -13.36
N ALA A 60 -11.44 -6.33 -12.81
CA ALA A 60 -10.91 -6.43 -11.46
C ALA A 60 -9.48 -5.92 -11.55
N LYS A 61 -9.32 -4.71 -11.04
CA LYS A 61 -8.02 -4.23 -10.60
C LYS A 61 -7.45 -5.33 -9.71
N ILE A 62 -6.46 -6.07 -10.22
CA ILE A 62 -5.62 -6.89 -9.35
C ILE A 62 -4.82 -5.86 -8.57
N GLU A 63 -5.42 -5.33 -7.51
CA GLU A 63 -4.64 -4.72 -6.45
C GLU A 63 -3.80 -5.86 -5.93
N ARG A 64 -2.53 -5.87 -6.33
CA ARG A 64 -1.53 -6.60 -5.59
C ARG A 64 -1.53 -5.95 -4.22
N THR A 65 -2.41 -6.41 -3.34
CA THR A 65 -2.34 -6.12 -1.92
C THR A 65 -1.10 -6.86 -1.46
N VAL A 66 0.07 -6.27 -1.72
CA VAL A 66 1.20 -6.46 -0.83
C VAL A 66 0.65 -5.94 0.49
N VAL A 67 0.22 -6.85 1.35
CA VAL A 67 -0.05 -6.52 2.75
C VAL A 67 1.31 -6.13 3.32
N VAL A 68 1.70 -4.86 3.13
CA VAL A 68 2.73 -4.22 3.93
C VAL A 68 2.05 -3.80 5.22
N ALA A 69 1.65 -4.80 6.02
CA ALA A 69 1.40 -4.55 7.42
C ALA A 69 2.77 -4.24 8.03
N GLY A 70 3.03 -2.99 8.41
CA GLY A 70 4.16 -2.67 9.29
C GLY A 70 4.88 -1.34 9.10
N GLY A 71 4.68 -0.59 8.00
CA GLY A 71 5.48 0.64 7.80
C GLY A 71 4.97 1.87 8.57
N GLY A 72 3.66 2.04 8.68
CA GLY A 72 3.05 3.30 9.15
C GLY A 72 3.16 3.52 10.66
N GLU A 73 2.93 2.48 11.46
CA GLU A 73 2.94 2.57 12.93
C GLU A 73 4.36 2.76 13.48
N GLU A 74 5.34 2.04 12.91
CA GLU A 74 6.76 2.22 13.24
C GLU A 74 7.25 3.61 12.86
N THR A 75 6.87 4.10 11.67
CA THR A 75 7.20 5.47 11.22
C THR A 75 6.58 6.52 12.14
N LEU A 76 5.29 6.38 12.47
CA LEU A 76 4.59 7.33 13.33
C LEU A 76 5.16 7.34 14.75
N THR A 77 5.56 6.17 15.26
CA THR A 77 6.21 6.03 16.57
C THR A 77 7.60 6.67 16.58
N ALA A 78 8.39 6.46 15.51
CA ALA A 78 9.71 7.07 15.37
C ALA A 78 9.63 8.61 15.27
N VAL A 79 8.69 9.13 14.47
CA VAL A 79 8.43 10.58 14.36
C VAL A 79 7.94 11.16 15.69
N SER A 80 7.05 10.47 16.39
CA SER A 80 6.56 10.91 17.71
C SER A 80 7.68 10.97 18.76
N THR A 81 8.60 10.00 18.72
CA THR A 81 9.77 9.96 19.61
C THR A 81 10.72 11.13 19.33
N LEU A 82 10.99 11.44 18.06
CA LEU A 82 11.79 12.60 17.66
C LEU A 82 11.14 13.91 18.09
N LEU A 83 9.82 14.04 17.92
CA LEU A 83 9.09 15.24 18.34
C LEU A 83 9.19 15.47 19.84
N ALA A 84 9.06 14.40 20.65
CA ALA A 84 9.20 14.48 22.09
C ALA A 84 10.62 14.91 22.52
N GLN A 85 11.66 14.36 21.88
CA GLN A 85 13.05 14.76 22.12
C GLN A 85 13.30 16.22 21.73
N CYS A 86 12.83 16.63 20.55
CA CYS A 86 12.96 18.01 20.08
C CYS A 86 12.28 19.01 21.03
N SER A 87 11.08 18.68 21.50
CA SER A 87 10.31 19.52 22.43
C SER A 87 11.04 19.71 23.77
N ARG A 88 11.74 18.67 24.26
CA ARG A 88 12.54 18.75 25.49
C ARG A 88 13.73 19.69 25.32
N VAL A 89 14.54 19.49 24.29
CA VAL A 89 15.70 20.34 24.00
C VAL A 89 15.27 21.79 23.77
N GLY A 90 14.22 22.02 22.98
CA GLY A 90 13.66 23.35 22.77
C GLY A 90 13.13 24.01 24.06
N GLY A 91 12.49 23.22 24.93
CA GLY A 91 12.02 23.68 26.24
C GLY A 91 13.15 24.14 27.14
N ASN A 92 14.25 23.39 27.21
CA ASN A 92 15.42 23.73 28.02
C ASN A 92 16.16 24.97 27.47
N LEU A 93 16.37 25.03 26.14
CA LEU A 93 16.95 26.21 25.49
C LEU A 93 16.11 27.47 25.71
N ASN A 94 14.78 27.35 25.70
CA ASN A 94 13.89 28.47 26.00
C ASN A 94 13.97 28.93 27.46
N GLN A 95 14.20 28.01 28.42
CA GLN A 95 14.46 28.37 29.81
C GLN A 95 15.78 29.15 29.95
N LEU A 96 16.84 28.69 29.27
CA LEU A 96 18.13 29.39 29.24
C LEU A 96 17.98 30.79 28.62
N ALA A 97 17.28 30.91 27.49
CA ALA A 97 17.00 32.19 26.87
C ALA A 97 16.24 33.15 27.81
N ARG A 98 15.22 32.65 28.52
CA ARG A 98 14.48 33.46 29.50
C ARG A 98 15.35 33.92 30.65
N HIS A 99 16.20 33.05 31.19
CA HIS A 99 17.14 33.39 32.27
C HIS A 99 18.06 34.56 31.86
N PHE A 100 18.65 34.47 30.66
CA PHE A 100 19.49 35.55 30.14
C PHE A 100 18.70 36.83 29.84
N ASN A 101 17.50 36.72 29.27
CA ASN A 101 16.64 37.87 28.97
C ASN A 101 16.16 38.60 30.24
N SER A 102 16.09 37.91 31.39
CA SER A 102 15.76 38.52 32.68
C SER A 102 16.97 39.14 33.42
N GLY A 103 18.15 39.18 32.80
CA GLY A 103 19.37 39.67 33.44
C GLY A 103 20.01 38.68 34.43
N GLY A 104 19.74 37.38 34.25
CA GLY A 104 20.30 36.33 35.07
C GLY A 104 21.84 36.29 34.99
N ALA A 105 22.48 36.07 36.14
CA ALA A 105 23.94 36.00 36.21
C ALA A 105 24.48 34.80 35.42
N ASP A 106 25.59 35.01 34.73
CA ASP A 106 26.38 33.95 34.12
C ASP A 106 27.19 33.25 35.21
N THR A 107 26.92 31.97 35.41
CA THR A 107 27.57 31.14 36.42
C THR A 107 28.17 29.90 35.77
N GLU A 108 29.21 29.33 36.39
CA GLU A 108 29.80 28.07 35.92
C GLU A 108 28.77 26.94 35.81
N GLN A 109 27.77 26.93 36.69
CA GLN A 109 26.65 25.97 36.62
C GLN A 109 25.78 26.18 35.38
N LEU A 110 25.57 27.43 34.96
CA LEU A 110 24.83 27.75 33.75
C LEU A 110 25.62 27.40 32.49
N ARG A 111 26.94 27.60 32.50
CA ARG A 111 27.84 27.18 31.41
C ARG A 111 27.88 25.67 31.26
N ALA A 112 27.91 24.92 32.36
CA ALA A 112 27.79 23.46 32.33
C ALA A 112 26.45 23.02 31.72
N LYS A 113 25.33 23.64 32.11
CA LYS A 113 24.01 23.38 31.51
C LYS A 113 23.98 23.67 30.01
N LEU A 114 24.61 24.76 29.54
CA LEU A 114 24.71 25.06 28.11
C LEU A 114 25.47 23.99 27.33
N LEU A 115 26.54 23.45 27.90
CA LEU A 115 27.30 22.36 27.29
C LEU A 115 26.51 21.05 27.25
N ASP A 116 25.76 20.75 28.31
CA ASP A 116 24.84 19.60 28.34
C ASP A 116 23.75 19.73 27.27
N GLU A 117 23.11 20.89 27.14
CA GLU A 117 22.09 21.13 26.11
C GLU A 117 22.66 21.05 24.69
N LEU A 118 23.92 21.47 24.49
CA LEU A 118 24.59 21.33 23.20
C LEU A 118 24.87 19.85 22.85
N ALA A 119 25.23 19.05 23.85
CA ALA A 119 25.38 17.61 23.70
C ALA A 119 24.04 16.94 23.37
N ASP A 120 22.96 17.31 24.08
CA ASP A 120 21.61 16.79 23.84
C ASP A 120 21.08 17.18 22.46
N LEU A 121 21.34 18.41 22.00
CA LEU A 121 21.00 18.85 20.64
C LEU A 121 21.74 18.05 19.58
N THR A 122 23.03 17.75 19.82
CA THR A 122 23.84 16.93 18.92
C THR A 122 23.35 15.48 18.88
N ALA A 123 22.99 14.92 20.04
CA ALA A 123 22.41 13.58 20.15
C ALA A 123 21.04 13.50 19.45
N PHE A 124 20.19 14.52 19.60
CA PHE A 124 18.94 14.62 18.87
C PHE A 124 19.17 14.63 17.35
N ARG A 125 20.11 15.43 16.85
CA ARG A 125 20.44 15.49 15.42
C ARG A 125 20.85 14.12 14.88
N LEU A 126 21.75 13.42 15.58
CA LEU A 126 22.22 12.10 15.17
C LEU A 126 21.08 11.07 15.16
N ASN A 127 20.20 11.11 16.16
CA ASN A 127 19.05 10.22 16.23
C ASN A 127 18.05 10.49 15.09
N ALA A 128 17.81 11.77 14.77
CA ALA A 128 16.97 12.17 13.65
C ALA A 128 17.56 11.69 12.30
N GLU A 129 18.85 11.86 12.08
CA GLU A 129 19.55 11.39 10.88
C GLU A 129 19.43 9.86 10.73
N LYS A 130 19.59 9.11 11.82
CA LYS A 130 19.46 7.65 11.83
C LYS A 130 18.04 7.21 11.46
N ILE A 131 17.03 7.77 12.13
CA ILE A 131 15.62 7.43 11.88
C ILE A 131 15.23 7.79 10.44
N LEU A 132 15.66 8.96 9.94
CA LEU A 132 15.44 9.34 8.54
C LEU A 132 16.11 8.36 7.57
N GLY A 133 17.33 7.91 7.86
CA GLY A 133 18.03 6.90 7.06
C GLY A 133 17.28 5.57 6.99
N GLU A 134 16.77 5.08 8.13
CA GLU A 134 15.96 3.85 8.21
C GLU A 134 14.64 3.99 7.44
N LEU A 135 13.97 5.13 7.56
CA LEU A 135 12.73 5.44 6.83
C LEU A 135 12.95 5.50 5.31
N TYR A 136 14.00 6.20 4.84
CA TYR A 136 14.33 6.27 3.41
C TYR A 136 14.80 4.93 2.85
N GLY A 137 15.57 4.15 3.62
CA GLY A 137 16.03 2.81 3.24
C GLY A 137 14.87 1.83 3.07
N ASN A 138 13.92 1.86 4.02
CA ASN A 138 12.67 1.11 3.92
C ASN A 138 11.86 1.56 2.70
N ALA A 139 11.67 2.86 2.49
CA ALA A 139 10.91 3.38 1.34
C ALA A 139 11.50 3.01 -0.04
N GLN A 140 12.83 2.82 -0.14
CA GLN A 140 13.49 2.33 -1.35
C GLN A 140 13.22 0.83 -1.58
N ALA A 141 13.21 0.01 -0.52
CA ALA A 141 12.89 -1.42 -0.60
C ALA A 141 11.45 -1.70 -1.09
N TYR A 142 10.53 -0.74 -0.89
CA TYR A 142 9.13 -0.83 -1.34
C TYR A 142 8.88 -0.33 -2.77
N ARG A 143 9.91 0.15 -3.48
CA ARG A 143 9.78 0.69 -4.84
C ARG A 143 10.04 -0.42 -5.88
N LEU A 144 9.10 -1.37 -6.00
CA LEU A 144 9.05 -2.41 -7.05
C LEU A 144 8.14 -1.99 -8.20
#